data_AF-A0A9P6SRD7-F1
#
_entry.id   AF-A0A9P6SRD7-F1
#
_cell.length_a   1.000
_cell.length_b   1.000
_cell.length_c   1.000
_cell.angle_alpha   90.00
_cell.angle_beta   90.00
_cell.angle_gamma   90.00
#
_symmetry.space_group_name_H-M   'P 1'
#
loop_
_entity.id
_entity.type
_entity.pdbx_description
1 polymer ?
#
loop_
_entity_poly.entity_id
_entity_poly.type
_entity_poly.pdbx_seq_one_letter_code
_entity_poly.pdbx_strand_id
1 'polypeptide(L)'
;MEVVDDNTGTADALALVKDKIMTDFIVISCDLLTSLIPHQFLDMHRSEDPTVTALFFEPTKSEGGPFGSSKVKEVTQFVGIDASNSQLVYLDNSDDMDSDEFSLRISLLAKHPVLNVSRLLQDAHLYVFKRWVIDLISVVSNKRTMASIKEHVLPLLVKSQHQRVLADREGVTKAVEMAMATNPSTQKLALGLSTTQHPDINKTDGGQWKSPVSCKAIVLPKEIYCGRANTIPNYFELNRH
;
A
#
# COMPACT_ATOMS: atom_id res chain seq x y z
N MET A 1 8.97 -22.41 -12.98
CA MET A 1 9.46 -21.43 -12.00
C MET A 1 10.42 -20.54 -12.78
N GLU A 2 10.05 -19.30 -13.07
CA GLU A 2 11.00 -18.36 -13.68
C GLU A 2 11.94 -17.90 -12.57
N VAL A 3 13.23 -18.15 -12.77
CA VAL A 3 14.27 -17.70 -11.85
C VAL A 3 14.67 -16.32 -12.33
N VAL A 4 14.46 -15.33 -11.46
CA VAL A 4 14.84 -13.94 -11.70
C VAL A 4 16.23 -13.75 -11.07
N ASP A 5 17.10 -12.97 -11.71
CA ASP A 5 18.43 -12.68 -11.19
C ASP A 5 18.37 -12.01 -9.80
N ASP A 6 19.29 -12.37 -8.91
CA ASP A 6 19.32 -11.91 -7.51
C ASP A 6 19.42 -10.38 -7.37
N ASN A 7 19.93 -9.71 -8.39
CA ASN A 7 19.96 -8.25 -8.49
C ASN A 7 18.75 -7.72 -9.24
N THR A 8 17.52 -8.13 -8.89
CA THR A 8 16.29 -7.62 -9.51
C THR A 8 15.34 -7.13 -8.42
N GLY A 9 14.82 -5.92 -8.56
CA GLY A 9 13.86 -5.37 -7.63
C GLY A 9 12.53 -6.13 -7.64
N THR A 10 11.77 -6.08 -6.54
CA THR A 10 10.49 -6.79 -6.43
C THR A 10 9.46 -6.36 -7.48
N ALA A 11 9.48 -5.09 -7.90
CA ALA A 11 8.59 -4.59 -8.94
C ALA A 11 9.07 -5.05 -10.35
N ASP A 12 10.38 -5.11 -10.57
CA ASP A 12 10.97 -5.60 -11.81
C ASP A 12 10.67 -7.08 -12.02
N ALA A 13 10.76 -7.89 -10.95
CA ALA A 13 10.37 -9.30 -10.98
C ALA A 13 8.89 -9.48 -11.36
N LEU A 14 8.00 -8.61 -10.85
CA LEU A 14 6.58 -8.63 -11.24
C LEU A 14 6.37 -8.21 -12.70
N ALA A 15 7.15 -7.26 -13.20
CA ALA A 15 7.05 -6.81 -14.59
C ALA A 15 7.37 -7.92 -15.59
N LEU A 16 8.27 -8.85 -15.24
CA LEU A 16 8.60 -10.03 -16.08
C LEU A 16 7.44 -11.01 -16.21
N VAL A 17 6.62 -11.16 -15.17
CA VAL A 17 5.48 -12.09 -15.14
C VAL A 17 4.14 -11.43 -15.49
N LYS A 18 4.16 -10.18 -15.99
CA LYS A 18 2.93 -9.39 -16.23
C LYS A 18 1.93 -10.09 -17.14
N ASP A 19 2.43 -10.87 -18.11
CA ASP A 19 1.65 -11.54 -19.15
C ASP A 19 0.87 -12.75 -18.60
N LYS A 20 1.27 -13.27 -17.44
CA LYS A 20 0.61 -14.42 -16.79
C LYS A 20 -0.49 -14.01 -15.82
N ILE A 21 -0.34 -12.84 -15.23
CA ILE A 21 -1.36 -12.25 -14.37
C ILE A 21 -2.47 -11.77 -15.32
N MET A 22 -3.75 -12.07 -15.06
CA MET A 22 -4.87 -11.60 -15.91
C MET A 22 -5.96 -10.90 -15.09
N THR A 23 -5.98 -11.15 -13.78
CA THR A 23 -6.96 -10.62 -12.83
C THR A 23 -6.27 -9.73 -11.80
N ASP A 24 -7.06 -9.17 -10.89
CA ASP A 24 -6.56 -8.62 -9.63
C ASP A 24 -5.65 -9.66 -8.95
N PHE A 25 -4.58 -9.18 -8.32
CA PHE A 25 -3.49 -10.04 -7.84
C PHE A 25 -3.07 -9.66 -6.42
N ILE A 26 -2.52 -10.65 -5.73
CA ILE A 26 -2.02 -10.51 -4.37
C ILE A 26 -0.50 -10.68 -4.41
N VAL A 27 0.21 -9.81 -3.72
CA VAL A 27 1.65 -9.90 -3.50
C VAL A 27 1.88 -10.24 -2.04
N ILE A 28 2.59 -11.34 -1.80
CA ILE A 28 2.91 -11.84 -0.46
C ILE A 28 4.40 -12.13 -0.41
N SER A 29 5.07 -11.62 0.63
CA SER A 29 6.47 -11.96 0.88
C SER A 29 6.60 -13.36 1.47
N CYS A 30 7.72 -14.05 1.17
CA CYS A 30 8.00 -15.40 1.66
C CYS A 30 8.38 -15.46 3.15
N ASP A 31 8.66 -14.30 3.76
CA ASP A 31 9.07 -14.14 5.15
C ASP A 31 7.91 -13.73 6.08
N LEU A 32 6.68 -13.65 5.56
CA LEU A 32 5.51 -13.22 6.33
C LEU A 32 4.95 -14.38 7.16
N LEU A 33 4.87 -14.16 8.48
CA LEU A 33 4.16 -15.02 9.41
C LEU A 33 2.97 -14.24 9.97
N THR A 34 1.75 -14.73 9.74
CA THR A 34 0.53 -14.08 10.25
C THR A 34 -0.55 -15.09 10.59
N SER A 35 -1.25 -14.85 11.70
CA SER A 35 -2.45 -15.59 12.11
C SER A 35 -3.73 -14.93 11.57
N LEU A 36 -3.62 -13.94 10.68
CA LEU A 36 -4.75 -13.28 10.05
C LEU A 36 -5.53 -14.26 9.18
N ILE A 37 -6.86 -14.22 9.32
CA ILE A 37 -7.75 -15.01 8.49
C ILE A 37 -7.83 -14.39 7.08
N PRO A 38 -7.40 -15.09 6.01
CA PRO A 38 -7.24 -14.47 4.69
C PRO A 38 -8.53 -13.87 4.10
N HIS A 39 -9.69 -14.48 4.36
CA HIS A 39 -10.95 -13.97 3.81
C HIS A 39 -11.31 -12.59 4.36
N GLN A 40 -11.02 -12.30 5.64
CA GLN A 40 -11.32 -11.00 6.25
C GLN A 40 -10.56 -9.87 5.54
N PHE A 41 -9.28 -10.10 5.24
CA PHE A 41 -8.45 -9.15 4.50
C PHE A 41 -8.96 -8.92 3.07
N LEU A 42 -9.37 -10.01 2.39
CA LEU A 42 -9.91 -9.93 1.04
C LEU A 42 -11.30 -9.29 0.98
N ASP A 43 -12.15 -9.54 1.97
CA ASP A 43 -13.50 -8.98 2.03
C ASP A 43 -13.45 -7.47 2.25
N MET A 44 -12.51 -6.98 3.06
CA MET A 44 -12.25 -5.54 3.18
C MET A 44 -11.81 -4.91 1.87
N HIS A 45 -10.91 -5.56 1.10
CA HIS A 45 -10.55 -5.09 -0.23
C HIS A 45 -11.76 -5.10 -1.19
N ARG A 46 -12.57 -6.17 -1.16
CA ARG A 46 -13.74 -6.30 -2.01
C ARG A 46 -14.85 -5.32 -1.67
N SER A 47 -15.04 -4.98 -0.41
CA SER A 47 -16.14 -4.09 0.01
C SER A 47 -15.97 -2.66 -0.47
N GLU A 48 -14.73 -2.20 -0.60
CA GLU A 48 -14.43 -0.78 -0.89
C GLU A 48 -13.73 -0.56 -2.23
N ASP A 49 -13.39 -1.64 -2.93
CA ASP A 49 -12.79 -1.65 -4.27
C ASP A 49 -11.60 -0.68 -4.44
N PRO A 50 -10.62 -0.65 -3.50
CA PRO A 50 -9.49 0.26 -3.61
C PRO A 50 -8.53 -0.21 -4.71
N THR A 51 -7.66 0.70 -5.15
CA THR A 51 -6.56 0.39 -6.09
C THR A 51 -5.55 -0.56 -5.47
N VAL A 52 -5.23 -0.33 -4.20
CA VAL A 52 -4.33 -1.16 -3.40
C VAL A 52 -4.84 -1.25 -1.97
N THR A 53 -4.72 -2.43 -1.37
CA THR A 53 -4.85 -2.63 0.07
C THR A 53 -3.53 -3.17 0.60
N ALA A 54 -2.94 -2.49 1.57
CA ALA A 54 -1.69 -2.87 2.23
C ALA A 54 -1.95 -3.26 3.70
N LEU A 55 -1.27 -4.31 4.16
CA LEU A 55 -1.33 -4.76 5.55
C LEU A 55 -0.16 -4.18 6.35
N PHE A 56 -0.49 -3.54 7.47
CA PHE A 56 0.45 -3.07 8.47
C PHE A 56 0.18 -3.75 9.81
N PHE A 57 1.22 -3.88 10.62
CA PHE A 57 1.12 -4.39 11.98
C PHE A 57 2.04 -3.58 12.90
N GLU A 58 1.72 -3.57 14.19
CA GLU A 58 2.62 -3.02 15.20
C GLU A 58 3.43 -4.19 15.77
N PRO A 59 4.78 -4.19 15.62
CA PRO A 59 5.61 -5.24 16.20
C PRO A 59 5.50 -5.17 17.73
N THR A 60 5.50 -6.34 18.37
CA THR A 60 5.50 -6.41 19.82
C THR A 60 6.90 -6.01 20.31
N LYS A 61 6.98 -5.04 21.24
CA LYS A 61 8.28 -4.60 21.78
C LYS A 61 9.01 -5.79 22.39
N SER A 62 10.21 -6.04 21.90
CA SER A 62 11.08 -7.11 22.36
C SER A 62 11.57 -6.87 23.78
N GLU A 63 11.21 -7.78 24.69
CA GLU A 63 11.97 -7.99 25.92
C GLU A 63 13.24 -8.73 25.52
N GLY A 64 14.36 -8.00 25.49
CA GLY A 64 15.64 -8.40 24.89
C GLY A 64 16.04 -9.87 25.03
N GLY A 65 16.45 -10.46 23.90
CA GLY A 65 17.03 -11.79 23.85
C GLY A 65 18.43 -11.88 24.49
N PRO A 66 18.99 -13.11 24.60
CA PRO A 66 20.27 -13.38 25.27
C PRO A 66 21.49 -12.78 24.55
N PHE A 67 21.34 -12.38 23.29
CA PHE A 67 22.30 -11.53 22.59
C PHE A 67 21.83 -10.10 22.77
N GLY A 68 22.49 -9.37 23.69
CA GLY A 68 22.09 -8.03 24.12
C GLY A 68 21.70 -7.12 22.96
N SER A 69 20.75 -6.22 23.24
CA SER A 69 20.16 -5.22 22.34
C SER A 69 21.20 -4.50 21.49
N SER A 70 21.64 -5.15 20.43
CA SER A 70 22.33 -4.49 19.34
C SER A 70 21.29 -3.54 18.80
N LYS A 71 21.60 -2.25 18.82
CA LYS A 71 20.77 -1.19 18.25
C LYS A 71 20.60 -1.46 16.76
N VAL A 72 19.77 -2.44 16.40
CA VAL A 72 19.28 -2.60 15.05
C VAL A 72 18.55 -1.31 14.81
N LYS A 73 19.04 -0.53 13.83
CA LYS A 73 18.36 0.67 13.34
C LYS A 73 16.97 0.18 12.94
N GLU A 74 16.00 0.34 13.84
CA GLU A 74 14.61 0.08 13.53
C GLU A 74 14.32 0.97 12.34
N VAL A 75 14.01 0.38 11.18
CA VAL A 75 13.64 1.13 9.99
C VAL A 75 12.31 1.78 10.32
N THR A 76 12.37 2.97 10.92
CA THR A 76 11.19 3.73 11.32
C THR A 76 10.64 4.38 10.08
N GLN A 77 9.72 3.71 9.40
CA GLN A 77 8.92 4.34 8.35
C GLN A 77 7.83 5.20 8.98
N PHE A 78 7.46 6.29 8.32
CA PHE A 78 6.28 7.06 8.71
C PHE A 78 5.07 6.57 7.93
N VAL A 79 4.05 6.13 8.65
CA VAL A 79 2.77 5.69 8.07
C VAL A 79 1.68 6.63 8.56
N GLY A 80 1.03 7.34 7.63
CA GLY A 80 -0.11 8.21 7.90
C GLY A 80 -1.40 7.61 7.34
N ILE A 81 -2.34 7.31 8.23
CA ILE A 81 -3.62 6.67 7.93
C ILE A 81 -4.75 7.61 8.35
N ASP A 82 -5.73 7.83 7.48
CA ASP A 82 -6.95 8.55 7.84
C ASP A 82 -7.87 7.64 8.67
N ALA A 83 -8.26 8.12 9.85
CA ALA A 83 -9.08 7.37 10.79
C ALA A 83 -10.49 7.08 10.27
N SER A 84 -11.00 7.92 9.35
CA SER A 84 -12.39 7.86 8.91
C SER A 84 -12.66 6.74 7.90
N ASN A 85 -11.69 6.49 7.02
CA ASN A 85 -11.84 5.57 5.89
C ASN A 85 -10.70 4.54 5.79
N SER A 86 -9.80 4.49 6.78
CA SER A 86 -8.61 3.62 6.76
C SER A 86 -7.77 3.76 5.48
N GLN A 87 -7.74 4.98 4.92
CA GLN A 87 -6.99 5.28 3.71
C GLN A 87 -5.54 5.54 4.09
N LEU A 88 -4.62 4.97 3.31
CA LEU A 88 -3.20 5.28 3.39
C LEU A 88 -2.97 6.62 2.68
N VAL A 89 -2.58 7.63 3.44
CA VAL A 89 -2.48 9.02 2.94
C VAL A 89 -1.03 9.49 2.89
N TYR A 90 -0.19 8.99 3.81
CA TYR A 90 1.22 9.31 3.84
C TYR A 90 2.04 8.04 4.06
N LEU A 91 3.10 7.90 3.27
CA LEU A 91 4.07 6.83 3.41
C LEU A 91 5.44 7.41 3.08
N ASP A 92 6.34 7.36 4.06
CA ASP A 92 7.74 7.70 3.85
C ASP A 92 8.63 6.58 4.39
N ASN A 93 9.42 6.01 3.48
CA ASN A 93 10.27 4.84 3.68
C ASN A 93 11.76 5.23 3.70
N SER A 94 12.06 6.50 3.97
CA SER A 94 13.43 7.02 3.96
C SER A 94 14.27 6.36 5.07
N ASP A 95 15.38 5.72 4.67
CA ASP A 95 16.48 5.32 5.57
C ASP A 95 17.36 6.51 5.99
N ASP A 96 17.17 7.67 5.33
CA ASP A 96 17.78 8.98 5.62
C ASP A 96 17.15 9.66 6.86
N MET A 97 16.89 8.87 7.90
CA MET A 97 16.41 9.34 9.22
C MET A 97 17.51 10.03 10.04
N ASP A 98 18.41 10.76 9.38
CA ASP A 98 19.29 11.73 10.06
C ASP A 98 18.61 13.12 10.13
N SER A 99 17.46 13.31 9.49
CA SER A 99 16.60 14.48 9.69
C SER A 99 15.44 14.15 10.64
N ASP A 100 15.45 14.72 11.84
CA ASP A 100 14.31 14.74 12.78
C ASP A 100 13.06 15.48 12.24
N GLU A 101 13.09 15.90 10.97
CA GLU A 101 12.10 16.77 10.36
C GLU A 101 11.01 15.95 9.63
N PHE A 102 9.83 15.87 10.27
CA PHE A 102 8.63 15.35 9.65
C PHE A 102 7.95 16.45 8.82
N SER A 103 7.85 16.27 7.50
CA SER A 103 7.19 17.23 6.61
C SER A 103 5.90 16.66 6.01
N LEU A 104 4.82 17.41 6.17
CA LEU A 104 3.49 17.07 5.63
C LEU A 104 2.90 18.29 4.91
N ARG A 105 2.27 18.05 3.77
CA ARG A 105 1.60 19.13 3.01
C ARG A 105 0.30 19.54 3.70
N ILE A 106 0.13 20.84 3.94
CA ILE A 106 -1.10 21.40 4.52
C ILE A 106 -2.34 21.04 3.69
N SER A 107 -2.20 20.97 2.35
CA SER A 107 -3.28 20.56 1.45
C SER A 107 -3.81 19.14 1.70
N LEU A 108 -2.99 18.27 2.30
CA LEU A 108 -3.38 16.90 2.66
C LEU A 108 -4.22 16.92 3.96
N LEU A 109 -3.81 17.70 4.96
CA LEU A 109 -4.58 17.91 6.20
C LEU A 109 -5.94 18.58 5.94
N ALA A 110 -6.01 19.47 4.95
CA ALA A 110 -7.27 20.09 4.55
C ALA A 110 -8.30 19.08 4.01
N LYS A 111 -7.84 17.94 3.45
CA LYS A 111 -8.71 16.86 2.95
C LYS A 111 -8.95 15.77 3.98
N HIS A 112 -7.96 15.49 4.82
CA HIS A 112 -7.97 14.46 5.86
C HIS A 112 -7.72 15.14 7.22
N PRO A 113 -8.76 15.70 7.86
CA PRO A 113 -8.61 16.45 9.10
C PRO A 113 -8.21 15.55 10.29
N VAL A 114 -8.54 14.25 10.24
CA VAL A 114 -8.21 13.27 11.29
C VAL A 114 -7.18 12.28 10.73
N LEU A 115 -5.90 12.62 10.84
CA LEU A 115 -4.79 11.81 10.36
C LEU A 115 -4.02 11.19 11.53
N ASN A 116 -3.93 9.85 11.55
CA ASN A 116 -3.11 9.10 12.49
C ASN A 116 -1.75 8.82 11.84
N VAL A 117 -0.69 9.43 12.38
CA VAL A 117 0.69 9.19 11.95
C VAL A 117 1.40 8.32 12.99
N SER A 118 1.93 7.18 12.57
CA SER A 118 2.67 6.27 13.43
C SER A 118 4.03 5.93 12.83
N ARG A 119 5.04 5.89 13.70
CA ARG A 119 6.37 5.31 13.41
C ARG A 119 6.48 3.85 13.82
N LEU A 120 5.51 3.35 14.59
CA LEU A 120 5.52 2.00 15.14
C LEU A 120 4.96 0.97 14.15
N LEU A 121 4.31 1.42 13.07
CA LEU A 121 3.71 0.51 12.10
C LEU A 121 4.76 -0.03 11.14
N GLN A 122 4.90 -1.35 11.10
CA GLN A 122 5.72 -2.07 10.14
C GLN A 122 4.86 -2.61 9.00
N ASP A 123 5.45 -2.64 7.80
CA ASP A 123 4.82 -3.19 6.60
C ASP A 123 4.97 -4.72 6.57
N ALA A 124 3.83 -5.42 6.44
CA ALA A 124 3.77 -6.88 6.36
C ALA A 124 4.16 -7.44 4.98
N HIS A 125 4.34 -6.57 3.96
CA HIS A 125 4.54 -6.98 2.56
C HIS A 125 3.41 -7.89 2.03
N LEU A 126 2.19 -7.64 2.51
CA LEU A 126 0.96 -8.24 1.98
C LEU A 126 0.15 -7.13 1.31
N TYR A 127 0.02 -7.23 -0.02
CA TYR A 127 -0.69 -6.25 -0.83
C TYR A 127 -1.72 -6.93 -1.73
N VAL A 128 -2.88 -6.30 -1.89
CA VAL A 128 -3.86 -6.65 -2.93
C VAL A 128 -3.92 -5.50 -3.92
N PHE A 129 -3.70 -5.78 -5.20
CA PHE A 129 -3.70 -4.79 -6.27
C PHE A 129 -4.78 -5.08 -7.29
N LYS A 130 -5.33 -4.01 -7.85
CA LYS A 130 -6.10 -4.09 -9.09
C LYS A 130 -5.22 -4.50 -10.26
N ARG A 131 -5.78 -5.27 -11.20
CA ARG A 131 -5.05 -5.79 -12.36
C ARG A 131 -4.22 -4.72 -13.06
N TRP A 132 -4.82 -3.57 -13.39
CA TRP A 132 -4.15 -2.51 -14.14
C TRP A 132 -2.86 -1.97 -13.49
N VAL A 133 -2.70 -2.15 -12.17
CA VAL A 133 -1.50 -1.70 -11.45
C VAL A 133 -0.25 -2.42 -11.97
N ILE A 134 -0.37 -3.63 -12.51
CA ILE A 134 0.76 -4.34 -13.11
C ILE A 134 1.32 -3.64 -14.36
N ASP A 135 0.45 -2.99 -15.14
CA ASP A 135 0.84 -2.25 -16.34
C ASP A 135 1.58 -0.98 -15.92
N LEU A 136 1.10 -0.35 -14.84
CA LEU A 136 1.81 0.76 -14.19
C LEU A 136 3.17 0.31 -13.66
N ILE A 137 3.26 -0.86 -13.00
CA ILE A 137 4.53 -1.42 -12.50
C ILE A 137 5.52 -1.59 -13.65
N SER A 138 5.08 -2.13 -14.80
CA SER A 138 5.94 -2.27 -15.98
C SER A 138 6.49 -0.91 -16.47
N VAL A 139 5.66 0.14 -16.45
CA VAL A 139 6.12 1.51 -16.79
C VAL A 139 7.13 2.04 -15.77
N VAL A 140 6.92 1.78 -14.48
CA VAL A 140 7.84 2.21 -13.41
C VAL A 140 9.18 1.48 -13.51
N SER A 141 9.16 0.16 -13.74
CA SER A 141 10.35 -0.66 -13.94
C SER A 141 11.18 -0.23 -15.16
N ASN A 142 10.54 0.22 -16.23
CA ASN A 142 11.28 0.75 -17.39
C ASN A 142 11.99 2.09 -17.11
N LYS A 143 11.48 2.88 -16.15
CA LYS A 143 12.02 4.21 -15.82
C LYS A 143 13.12 4.15 -14.74
N ARG A 144 13.15 3.08 -13.94
CA ARG A 144 14.03 2.95 -12.77
C ARG A 144 14.74 1.61 -12.77
N THR A 145 16.03 1.62 -12.50
CA THR A 145 16.79 0.41 -12.19
C THR A 145 16.49 -0.05 -10.75
N MET A 146 16.22 -1.34 -10.55
CA MET A 146 15.94 -1.96 -9.24
C MET A 146 14.67 -1.44 -8.56
N ALA A 147 13.55 -1.43 -9.27
CA ALA A 147 12.30 -0.94 -8.71
C ALA A 147 11.74 -1.92 -7.65
N SER A 148 11.41 -1.40 -6.47
CA SER A 148 10.81 -2.14 -5.36
C SER A 148 9.36 -1.72 -5.12
N ILE A 149 8.46 -2.68 -4.86
CA ILE A 149 7.04 -2.40 -4.62
C ILE A 149 6.85 -1.48 -3.41
N LYS A 150 7.53 -1.82 -2.29
CA LYS A 150 7.47 -1.06 -1.04
C LYS A 150 8.00 0.37 -1.21
N GLU A 151 9.16 0.53 -1.85
CA GLU A 151 9.86 1.83 -1.90
C GLU A 151 9.39 2.73 -3.03
N HIS A 152 8.94 2.15 -4.13
CA HIS A 152 8.66 2.88 -5.36
C HIS A 152 7.18 2.88 -5.73
N VAL A 153 6.56 1.70 -5.81
CA VAL A 153 5.19 1.56 -6.33
C VAL A 153 4.16 2.07 -5.33
N LEU A 154 4.23 1.61 -4.07
CA LEU A 154 3.26 1.99 -3.04
C LEU A 154 3.32 3.49 -2.71
N PRO A 155 4.49 4.12 -2.48
CA PRO A 155 4.57 5.56 -2.26
C PRO A 155 4.13 6.39 -3.48
N LEU A 156 4.36 5.89 -4.70
CA LEU A 156 3.88 6.54 -5.92
C LEU A 156 2.35 6.53 -5.99
N LEU A 157 1.70 5.41 -5.67
CA LEU A 157 0.23 5.33 -5.64
C LEU A 157 -0.36 6.25 -4.55
N VAL A 158 0.22 6.24 -3.35
CA VAL A 158 -0.20 7.11 -2.23
C VAL A 158 -0.07 8.59 -2.61
N LYS A 159 1.09 8.99 -3.15
CA LYS A 159 1.32 10.38 -3.60
C LYS A 159 0.37 10.77 -4.73
N SER A 160 0.05 9.84 -5.64
CA SER A 160 -0.87 10.07 -6.76
C SER A 160 -2.31 10.35 -6.32
N GLN A 161 -2.69 10.01 -5.08
CA GLN A 161 -4.02 10.34 -4.56
C GLN A 161 -4.26 11.85 -4.46
N HIS A 162 -3.21 12.59 -4.10
CA HIS A 162 -3.31 14.01 -3.78
C HIS A 162 -2.46 14.89 -4.72
N GLN A 163 -1.52 14.31 -5.47
CA GLN A 163 -0.61 15.02 -6.37
C GLN A 163 -0.99 14.80 -7.83
N ARG A 164 -1.89 15.62 -8.36
CA ARG A 164 -2.34 15.57 -9.76
C ARG A 164 -1.18 15.56 -10.76
N VAL A 165 -0.26 16.53 -10.63
CA VAL A 165 0.86 16.69 -11.57
C VAL A 165 1.77 15.46 -11.59
N LEU A 166 1.98 14.82 -10.43
CA LEU A 166 2.74 13.59 -10.32
C LEU A 166 2.01 12.42 -10.99
N ALA A 167 0.70 12.27 -10.71
CA ALA A 167 -0.12 11.22 -11.29
C ALA A 167 -0.15 11.28 -12.83
N ASP A 168 -0.24 12.50 -13.40
CA ASP A 168 -0.22 12.72 -14.85
C ASP A 168 1.17 12.44 -15.45
N ARG A 169 2.24 12.87 -14.77
CA ARG A 169 3.63 12.65 -15.23
C ARG A 169 4.01 11.17 -15.21
N GLU A 170 3.58 10.44 -14.18
CA GLU A 170 3.87 9.01 -14.05
C GLU A 170 2.90 8.14 -14.85
N GLY A 171 1.85 8.73 -15.45
CA GLY A 171 0.90 8.03 -16.31
C GLY A 171 -0.17 7.24 -15.54
N VAL A 172 -0.32 7.49 -14.24
CA VAL A 172 -1.30 6.83 -13.37
C VAL A 172 -2.72 7.14 -13.83
N THR A 173 -3.00 8.40 -14.18
CA THR A 173 -4.33 8.82 -14.67
C THR A 173 -4.71 8.09 -15.96
N LYS A 174 -3.79 8.05 -16.93
CA LYS A 174 -3.98 7.32 -18.18
C LYS A 174 -4.19 5.82 -17.96
N ALA A 175 -3.43 5.21 -17.06
CA ALA A 175 -3.56 3.79 -16.73
C ALA A 175 -4.93 3.49 -16.10
N VAL A 176 -5.40 4.36 -15.20
CA VAL A 176 -6.74 4.24 -14.59
C VAL A 176 -7.85 4.41 -15.63
N GLU A 177 -7.76 5.40 -16.51
CA GLU A 177 -8.75 5.63 -17.58
C GLU A 177 -8.83 4.43 -18.54
N MET A 178 -7.68 3.90 -18.95
CA MET A 178 -7.59 2.71 -19.80
C MET A 178 -8.17 1.47 -19.09
N ALA A 179 -7.90 1.33 -17.79
CA ALA A 179 -8.46 0.26 -16.97
C ALA A 179 -9.98 0.36 -16.86
N MET A 180 -10.52 1.56 -16.63
CA MET A 180 -11.96 1.79 -16.56
C MET A 180 -12.66 1.49 -17.89
N ALA A 181 -12.02 1.79 -19.02
CA ALA A 181 -12.55 1.48 -20.34
C ALA A 181 -12.56 -0.02 -20.65
N THR A 182 -11.54 -0.75 -20.18
CA THR A 182 -11.37 -2.18 -20.47
C THR A 182 -12.22 -3.04 -19.53
N ASN A 183 -12.22 -2.73 -18.23
CA ASN A 183 -12.90 -3.48 -17.19
C ASN A 183 -13.50 -2.51 -16.17
N PRO A 184 -14.72 -1.98 -16.40
CA PRO A 184 -15.39 -1.15 -15.42
C PRO A 184 -15.66 -1.96 -14.15
N SER A 185 -15.32 -1.40 -12.99
CA SER A 185 -15.63 -2.01 -11.69
C SER A 185 -17.14 -2.29 -11.61
N THR A 186 -17.51 -3.55 -11.50
CA THR A 186 -18.92 -4.00 -11.47
C THR A 186 -19.69 -3.34 -10.34
N GLN A 187 -19.04 -3.06 -9.22
CA GLN A 187 -19.65 -2.37 -8.06
C GLN A 187 -20.01 -0.92 -8.35
N LYS A 188 -19.12 -0.13 -8.99
CA LYS A 188 -19.46 1.27 -9.36
C LYS A 188 -20.54 1.31 -10.42
N LEU A 189 -20.52 0.39 -11.38
CA LEU A 189 -21.57 0.25 -12.37
C LEU A 189 -22.91 -0.08 -11.71
N ALA A 190 -22.93 -1.08 -10.82
CA ALA A 190 -24.12 -1.47 -10.07
C ALA A 190 -24.67 -0.32 -9.21
N LEU A 191 -23.78 0.43 -8.53
CA LEU A 191 -24.17 1.59 -7.75
C LEU A 191 -24.83 2.67 -8.61
N GLY A 192 -24.23 3.00 -9.77
CA GLY A 192 -24.79 4.00 -10.69
C GLY A 192 -26.10 3.56 -11.36
N LEU A 193 -26.38 2.26 -11.41
CA LEU A 193 -27.64 1.71 -11.91
C LEU A 193 -28.68 1.49 -10.79
N SER A 194 -28.32 1.74 -9.52
CA SER A 194 -29.18 1.48 -8.38
C SER A 194 -30.23 2.58 -8.21
N THR A 195 -31.50 2.20 -8.18
CA THR A 195 -32.64 3.11 -7.98
C THR A 195 -32.78 3.63 -6.55
N THR A 196 -32.05 3.03 -5.59
CA THR A 196 -31.95 3.49 -4.20
C THR A 196 -30.91 4.58 -4.01
N GLN A 197 -30.20 4.97 -5.07
CA GLN A 197 -29.25 6.07 -5.00
C GLN A 197 -30.02 7.38 -4.74
N HIS A 198 -29.89 7.91 -3.53
CA HIS A 198 -30.43 9.22 -3.18
C HIS A 198 -29.78 10.27 -4.11
N PRO A 199 -30.55 11.18 -4.74
CA PRO A 199 -29.98 12.26 -5.53
C PRO A 199 -29.07 13.11 -4.64
N ASP A 200 -27.80 13.17 -5.03
CA ASP A 200 -26.64 13.67 -4.32
C ASP A 200 -26.84 14.76 -3.23
N ILE A 201 -26.47 14.43 -1.99
CA ILE A 201 -25.84 15.38 -1.03
C ILE A 201 -24.39 15.68 -1.44
N ASN A 202 -23.81 14.89 -2.36
CA ASN A 202 -22.49 15.13 -2.96
C ASN A 202 -22.59 15.81 -4.33
N LYS A 203 -23.34 16.91 -4.43
CA LYS A 203 -22.97 17.95 -5.41
C LYS A 203 -21.66 18.56 -4.94
N THR A 204 -20.54 17.87 -5.17
CA THR A 204 -19.24 18.50 -5.07
C THR A 204 -19.10 19.41 -6.29
N ASP A 205 -19.01 20.70 -6.01
CA ASP A 205 -18.69 21.78 -6.92
C ASP A 205 -17.68 21.36 -8.00
N GLY A 206 -17.89 21.85 -9.22
CA GLY A 206 -17.12 21.55 -10.43
C GLY A 206 -15.67 22.05 -10.44
N GLY A 207 -14.87 21.70 -9.42
CA GLY A 207 -13.46 22.07 -9.31
C GLY A 207 -12.60 21.21 -8.39
N GLN A 208 -13.17 20.30 -7.58
CA GLN A 208 -12.35 19.45 -6.71
C GLN A 208 -11.82 18.21 -7.44
N TRP A 209 -10.49 18.07 -7.47
CA TRP A 209 -9.80 16.89 -7.98
C TRP A 209 -10.28 15.62 -7.27
N LYS A 210 -10.99 14.76 -8.01
CA LYS A 210 -11.32 13.41 -7.59
C LYS A 210 -10.08 12.54 -7.78
N SER A 211 -9.61 11.94 -6.70
CA SER A 211 -8.44 11.05 -6.76
C SER A 211 -8.70 9.88 -7.72
N PRO A 212 -7.80 9.63 -8.70
CA PRO A 212 -7.95 8.51 -9.63
C PRO A 212 -7.66 7.16 -8.96
N VAL A 213 -6.92 7.17 -7.86
CA VAL A 213 -6.48 5.99 -7.10
C VAL A 213 -6.95 6.05 -5.66
N SER A 214 -7.10 4.89 -5.03
CA SER A 214 -7.38 4.80 -3.58
C SER A 214 -6.50 3.73 -2.97
N CYS A 215 -5.65 4.11 -2.01
CA CYS A 215 -4.82 3.17 -1.27
C CYS A 215 -5.40 2.99 0.14
N LYS A 216 -5.62 1.75 0.55
CA LYS A 216 -6.08 1.42 1.91
C LYS A 216 -4.97 0.78 2.72
N ALA A 217 -4.95 1.10 4.00
CA ALA A 217 -4.10 0.45 4.98
C ALA A 217 -4.98 -0.29 5.98
N ILE A 218 -4.67 -1.56 6.21
CA ILE A 218 -5.28 -2.36 7.27
C ILE A 218 -4.24 -2.53 8.35
N VAL A 219 -4.53 -2.04 9.55
CA VAL A 219 -3.67 -2.22 10.72
C VAL A 219 -4.19 -3.40 11.51
N LEU A 220 -3.35 -4.41 11.72
CA LEU A 220 -3.71 -5.55 12.55
C LEU A 220 -3.79 -5.14 14.03
N PRO A 221 -4.83 -5.61 14.74
CA PRO A 221 -4.87 -5.53 16.20
C PRO A 221 -3.68 -6.26 16.81
N LYS A 222 -3.22 -5.79 17.98
CA LYS A 222 -2.11 -6.39 18.74
C LYS A 222 -2.35 -7.84 19.17
N GLU A 223 -3.61 -8.27 19.18
CA GLU A 223 -4.02 -9.63 19.52
C GLU A 223 -3.73 -10.62 18.39
N ILE A 224 -3.68 -10.14 17.15
CA ILE A 224 -3.39 -10.99 15.99
C ILE A 224 -1.89 -11.02 15.78
N TYR A 225 -1.31 -12.21 15.94
CA TYR A 225 0.10 -12.43 15.69
C TYR A 225 0.44 -12.17 14.21
N CYS A 226 1.39 -11.27 13.98
CA CYS A 226 1.91 -10.93 12.68
C CYS A 226 3.36 -10.46 12.82
N GLY A 227 4.24 -10.93 11.94
CA GLY A 227 5.62 -10.47 11.89
C GLY A 227 6.35 -10.98 10.66
N ARG A 228 7.58 -10.50 10.48
CA ARG A 228 8.42 -10.81 9.33
C ARG A 228 9.76 -11.39 9.72
N ALA A 229 10.07 -12.58 9.22
CA ALA A 229 11.32 -13.30 9.50
C ALA A 229 12.48 -12.82 8.59
N ASN A 230 12.66 -11.51 8.44
CA ASN A 230 13.64 -10.93 7.51
C ASN A 230 15.00 -10.63 8.14
N THR A 231 15.08 -10.61 9.47
CA THR A 231 16.32 -10.38 10.21
C THR A 231 16.47 -11.45 11.29
N ILE A 232 17.72 -11.73 11.69
CA ILE A 232 18.01 -12.70 12.75
C ILE A 232 17.24 -12.35 14.06
N PRO A 233 17.23 -11.09 14.52
CA PRO A 233 16.44 -10.70 15.69
C PRO A 233 14.95 -10.98 15.52
N ASN A 234 14.36 -10.58 14.40
CA ASN A 234 12.93 -10.82 14.15
C ASN A 234 12.61 -12.32 14.09
N TYR A 235 13.50 -13.14 13.54
CA TYR A 235 13.34 -14.59 13.54
C TYR A 235 13.30 -15.15 14.97
N PHE A 236 14.20 -14.69 15.86
CA PHE A 236 14.18 -15.12 17.28
C PHE A 236 12.93 -14.65 18.02
N GLU A 237 12.45 -13.44 17.73
CA GLU A 237 11.20 -12.92 18.30
C GLU A 237 9.99 -13.72 17.83
N LEU A 238 9.96 -14.05 16.53
CA LEU A 238 8.89 -14.88 15.96
C LEU A 238 8.89 -16.27 16.59
N ASN A 239 10.06 -16.89 16.79
CA ASN A 239 10.21 -18.22 17.38
C ASN A 239 9.98 -18.28 18.91
N ARG A 240 9.76 -17.14 19.58
CA ARG A 240 9.43 -17.09 21.01
C ARG A 240 7.94 -17.37 21.26
N HIS A 241 7.12 -17.24 20.23
CA HIS A 241 5.67 -17.49 20.24
C HIS A 241 5.36 -18.80 19.51
#